data_AF-A0A381X530-F1
#
_entry.id   AF-A0A381X530-F1
#
_cell.length_a   1.000
_cell.length_b   1.000
_cell.length_c   1.000
_cell.angle_alpha   90.00
_cell.angle_beta   90.00
_cell.angle_gamma   90.00
#
_symmetry.space_group_name_H-M   'P 1'
#
loop_
_entity.id
_entity.type
_entity.pdbx_description
1 polymer ?
#
loop_
_entity_poly.entity_id
_entity_poly.type
_entity_poly.pdbx_seq_one_letter_code
_entity_poly.pdbx_strand_id
1 'polypeptide(L)'
;QEFKRESFAMFTSLLDTIDTEMVKALCSVNVDQKRESAEVNVNERQPPKTSVKQAQNITKPKPAQLPKKAKKIGRNDPCPCGSGKKYKRCHG
;
A
#
# COMPACT_ATOMS: atom_id res chain seq x y z
N GLN A 1 -2.37 63.23 -9.83
CA GLN A 1 -2.36 62.32 -8.65
C GLN A 1 -3.18 61.04 -8.88
N GLU A 2 -3.93 60.91 -9.97
CA GLU A 2 -4.79 59.75 -10.25
C GLU A 2 -4.00 58.45 -10.51
N PHE A 3 -2.92 58.52 -11.29
CA PHE A 3 -2.05 57.36 -11.57
C PHE A 3 -1.55 56.65 -10.30
N LYS A 4 -1.23 57.41 -9.24
CA LYS A 4 -0.79 56.85 -7.96
C LYS A 4 -1.93 56.11 -7.25
N ARG A 5 -3.17 56.62 -7.34
CA ARG A 5 -4.34 55.95 -6.74
C ARG A 5 -4.68 54.67 -7.48
N GLU A 6 -4.66 54.70 -8.81
CA GLU A 6 -4.95 53.54 -9.65
C GLU A 6 -3.88 52.45 -9.51
N SER A 7 -2.61 52.83 -9.52
CA SER A 7 -1.50 51.90 -9.29
C SER A 7 -1.59 51.24 -7.91
N PHE A 8 -1.95 52.01 -6.88
CA PHE A 8 -2.13 51.47 -5.53
C PHE A 8 -3.31 50.50 -5.48
N ALA A 9 -4.44 50.83 -6.12
CA ALA A 9 -5.61 49.95 -6.18
C ALA A 9 -5.29 48.62 -6.87
N MET A 10 -4.58 48.65 -8.01
CA MET A 10 -4.16 47.43 -8.70
C MET A 10 -3.17 46.61 -7.88
N PHE A 11 -2.21 47.26 -7.22
CA PHE A 11 -1.26 46.60 -6.33
C PHE A 11 -1.94 45.93 -5.13
N THR A 12 -2.89 46.62 -4.48
CA THR A 12 -3.66 46.02 -3.37
C THR A 12 -4.50 44.83 -3.82
N SER A 13 -5.08 44.89 -5.02
CA SER A 13 -5.82 43.75 -5.59
C SER A 13 -4.93 42.54 -5.83
N LEU A 14 -3.68 42.76 -6.24
CA LEU A 14 -2.70 41.69 -6.41
C LEU A 14 -2.34 41.05 -5.06
N LEU A 15 -2.11 41.85 -4.02
CA LEU A 15 -1.80 41.33 -2.68
C LEU A 15 -2.95 40.48 -2.13
N ASP A 16 -4.19 40.93 -2.28
CA ASP A 16 -5.38 40.18 -1.84
C ASP A 16 -5.51 38.82 -2.54
N THR A 17 -5.16 38.77 -3.83
CA THR A 17 -5.12 37.53 -4.60
C THR A 17 -4.06 36.56 -4.06
N ILE A 18 -2.85 37.07 -3.80
CA ILE A 18 -1.74 36.28 -3.26
C ILE A 18 -2.10 35.70 -1.89
N ASP A 19 -2.68 36.51 -1.01
CA ASP A 19 -3.06 36.08 0.34
C ASP A 19 -4.14 34.99 0.29
N THR A 20 -5.14 35.16 -0.57
CA THR A 20 -6.21 34.18 -0.78
C THR A 20 -5.64 32.86 -1.33
N GLU A 21 -4.71 32.92 -2.28
CA GLU A 21 -4.04 31.74 -2.83
C GLU A 21 -3.18 31.02 -1.79
N MET A 22 -2.47 31.75 -0.93
CA MET A 22 -1.67 31.18 0.15
C MET A 22 -2.53 30.39 1.13
N VAL A 23 -3.62 30.99 1.61
CA VAL A 23 -4.55 30.32 2.54
C VAL A 23 -5.21 29.12 1.87
N LYS A 24 -5.63 29.25 0.61
CA LYS A 24 -6.21 28.15 -0.17
C LYS A 24 -5.22 26.99 -0.32
N ALA A 25 -3.95 27.27 -0.62
CA ALA A 25 -2.92 26.23 -0.73
C ALA A 25 -2.75 25.49 0.60
N LEU A 26 -2.66 26.23 1.71
CA LEU A 26 -2.52 25.65 3.05
C LEU A 26 -3.75 24.82 3.45
N CYS A 27 -4.96 25.29 3.18
CA CYS A 27 -6.19 24.59 3.52
C CYS A 27 -6.53 23.44 2.55
N SER A 28 -5.96 23.43 1.34
CA SER A 28 -6.19 22.37 0.35
C SER A 28 -5.28 21.16 0.51
N VAL A 29 -4.27 21.24 1.40
CA VAL A 29 -3.43 20.10 1.78
C VAL A 29 -4.27 19.10 2.57
N ASN A 30 -4.86 18.16 1.82
CA ASN A 30 -5.42 16.94 2.38
C ASN A 30 -4.26 15.97 2.61
N VAL A 31 -3.82 15.84 3.86
CA VAL A 31 -2.94 14.74 4.28
C VAL A 31 -3.82 13.50 4.32
N ASP A 32 -3.89 12.76 3.21
CA ASP A 32 -4.52 11.45 3.16
C ASP A 32 -3.81 10.49 4.11
N GLN A 33 -4.29 10.46 5.36
CA GLN A 33 -4.00 9.40 6.30
C GLN A 33 -4.70 8.14 5.83
N LYS A 34 -3.97 7.38 5.01
CA LYS A 34 -4.18 5.96 4.72
C LYS A 34 -5.09 5.24 5.72
N ARG A 35 -6.35 4.99 5.33
CA ARG A 35 -7.26 3.98 5.92
C ARG A 35 -8.11 3.42 4.77
N GLU A 36 -7.64 2.33 4.15
CA GLU A 36 -8.18 0.98 4.33
C GLU A 36 -9.69 0.87 4.06
N SER A 37 -10.02 0.30 2.90
CA SER A 37 -11.28 -0.39 2.66
C SER A 37 -10.98 -1.65 1.85
N ALA A 38 -10.67 -2.73 2.56
CA ALA A 38 -10.84 -4.09 2.04
C ALA A 38 -11.93 -4.74 2.89
N GLU A 39 -13.17 -4.40 2.59
CA GLU A 39 -14.32 -5.19 3.03
C GLU A 39 -14.37 -6.45 2.17
N VAL A 40 -14.08 -7.62 2.76
CA VAL A 40 -14.48 -8.90 2.19
C VAL A 40 -15.19 -9.69 3.28
N ASN A 41 -16.52 -9.72 3.12
CA ASN A 41 -17.51 -10.53 3.78
C ASN A 41 -17.04 -12.00 3.91
N VAL A 42 -16.83 -12.47 5.14
CA VAL A 42 -16.63 -13.89 5.44
C VAL A 42 -18.00 -14.46 5.77
N ASN A 43 -18.68 -15.02 4.77
CA ASN A 43 -19.71 -16.01 5.04
C ASN A 43 -19.36 -17.37 4.40
N GLU A 44 -19.49 -18.38 5.25
CA GLU A 44 -19.58 -19.82 5.03
C GLU A 44 -18.37 -20.65 4.53
N ARG A 45 -17.88 -21.44 5.50
CA ARG A 45 -17.09 -22.66 5.35
C ARG A 45 -17.86 -23.73 4.58
N GLN A 46 -17.26 -24.28 3.53
CA GLN A 46 -17.47 -25.69 3.17
C GLN A 46 -16.17 -26.31 2.62
N PRO A 47 -15.73 -27.49 3.11
CA PRO A 47 -14.54 -28.17 2.61
C PRO A 47 -14.86 -28.96 1.33
N PRO A 48 -14.05 -28.87 0.25
CA PRO A 48 -14.21 -29.75 -0.90
C PRO A 48 -13.67 -31.15 -0.58
N LYS A 49 -14.56 -32.14 -0.57
CA LYS A 49 -14.22 -33.56 -0.69
C LYS A 49 -13.84 -33.83 -2.14
N THR A 50 -12.59 -34.18 -2.42
CA THR A 50 -12.21 -34.82 -3.69
C THR A 50 -11.62 -36.19 -3.41
N SER A 51 -12.43 -37.21 -3.69
CA SER A 51 -12.01 -38.60 -3.83
C SER A 51 -10.96 -38.71 -4.92
N VAL A 52 -9.77 -39.20 -4.57
CA VAL A 52 -8.88 -39.86 -5.53
C VAL A 52 -8.64 -41.28 -5.01
N LYS A 53 -9.21 -42.26 -5.72
CA LYS A 53 -9.04 -43.68 -5.43
C LYS A 53 -7.60 -44.11 -5.76
N GLN A 54 -6.95 -44.66 -4.74
CA GLN A 54 -6.01 -45.79 -4.71
C GLN A 54 -5.23 -46.16 -5.99
N ALA A 55 -3.89 -46.22 -5.84
CA ALA A 55 -3.14 -47.46 -6.10
C ALA A 55 -1.82 -47.45 -5.30
N GLN A 56 -1.49 -48.63 -4.78
CA GLN A 56 -0.48 -48.95 -3.77
C GLN A 56 0.96 -48.96 -4.33
N ASN A 57 1.98 -48.67 -3.51
CA ASN A 57 3.05 -49.64 -3.24
C ASN A 57 4.17 -49.15 -2.28
N ILE A 58 4.34 -49.95 -1.22
CA ILE A 58 5.58 -50.44 -0.59
C ILE A 58 6.60 -49.43 -0.01
N THR A 59 6.71 -49.56 1.32
CA THR A 59 7.80 -49.17 2.24
C THR A 59 9.22 -49.49 1.75
N LYS A 60 10.13 -48.50 1.79
CA LYS A 60 11.58 -48.66 2.09
C LYS A 60 12.13 -47.44 2.86
N PRO A 61 13.04 -47.61 3.85
CA PRO A 61 13.48 -46.53 4.75
C PRO A 61 14.86 -45.92 4.41
N LYS A 62 14.99 -44.58 4.62
CA LYS A 62 16.21 -43.72 4.83
C LYS A 62 17.32 -43.76 3.72
N PRO A 63 18.26 -42.78 3.55
CA PRO A 63 18.64 -41.71 4.47
C PRO A 63 19.05 -40.32 3.91
N ALA A 64 19.05 -39.34 4.85
CA ALA A 64 19.94 -38.18 4.99
C ALA A 64 20.05 -37.08 3.90
N GLN A 65 20.30 -35.86 4.42
CA GLN A 65 20.93 -34.68 3.79
C GLN A 65 20.00 -33.69 3.06
N LEU A 66 19.86 -32.48 3.61
CA LEU A 66 20.59 -31.26 3.19
C LEU A 66 20.02 -30.05 3.98
N PRO A 67 20.82 -29.08 4.46
CA PRO A 67 20.30 -27.89 5.14
C PRO A 67 19.27 -27.21 4.24
N LYS A 68 18.11 -26.89 4.80
CA LYS A 68 17.01 -26.23 4.08
C LYS A 68 17.58 -24.98 3.42
N LYS A 69 17.85 -25.05 2.11
CA LYS A 69 18.23 -23.90 1.29
C LYS A 69 17.22 -22.81 1.63
N ALA A 70 17.71 -21.69 2.19
CA ALA A 70 16.84 -20.58 2.54
C ALA A 70 16.00 -20.27 1.29
N LYS A 71 14.68 -20.43 1.39
CA LYS A 71 13.77 -20.16 0.27
C LYS A 71 14.05 -18.72 -0.15
N LYS A 72 14.49 -18.52 -1.39
CA LYS A 72 14.65 -17.19 -1.96
C LYS A 72 13.29 -16.52 -1.89
N ILE A 73 13.18 -15.47 -1.09
CA ILE A 73 11.90 -14.78 -0.91
C ILE A 73 11.56 -14.05 -2.22
N GLY A 74 10.38 -14.31 -2.76
CA GLY A 74 9.93 -13.69 -3.99
C GLY A 74 9.64 -12.21 -3.77
N ARG A 75 9.88 -11.38 -4.79
CA ARG A 75 9.66 -9.92 -4.75
C ARG A 75 8.23 -9.54 -4.29
N ASN A 76 7.22 -10.36 -4.57
CA ASN A 76 5.83 -10.13 -4.18
C ASN A 76 5.37 -10.89 -2.92
N ASP A 77 6.20 -11.75 -2.32
CA ASP A 77 5.86 -12.53 -1.13
C ASP A 77 5.69 -11.64 0.11
N PRO A 78 4.96 -12.08 1.16
CA PRO A 78 4.88 -11.36 2.42
C PRO A 78 6.27 -11.17 3.05
N CYS A 79 6.53 -9.96 3.56
CA CYS A 79 7.83 -9.63 4.14
C CYS A 79 8.01 -10.30 5.51
N PRO A 80 9.17 -10.93 5.79
CA PRO A 80 9.38 -11.72 7.00
C PRO A 80 9.60 -10.87 8.25
N CYS A 81 9.71 -9.54 8.12
CA CYS A 81 9.82 -8.61 9.26
C CYS A 81 8.49 -8.37 10.00
N GLY A 82 7.39 -9.03 9.60
CA GLY A 82 6.09 -8.87 10.24
C GLY A 82 5.34 -7.58 9.88
N SER A 83 5.83 -6.80 8.89
CA SER A 83 5.21 -5.53 8.49
C SER A 83 3.87 -5.67 7.75
N GLY A 84 3.46 -6.89 7.38
CA GLY A 84 2.28 -7.16 6.56
C GLY A 84 2.39 -6.68 5.09
N LYS A 85 3.52 -6.11 4.68
CA LYS A 85 3.75 -5.61 3.31
C LYS A 85 4.40 -6.69 2.44
N LYS A 86 4.26 -6.60 1.11
CA LYS A 86 5.03 -7.43 0.15
C LYS A 86 6.53 -7.11 0.28
N TYR A 87 7.42 -8.08 0.05
CA TYR A 87 8.87 -7.94 0.20
C TYR A 87 9.42 -6.72 -0.54
N LYS A 88 9.00 -6.52 -1.81
CA LYS A 88 9.38 -5.35 -2.62
C LYS A 88 9.00 -3.98 -2.07
N ARG A 89 8.03 -3.93 -1.15
CA ARG A 89 7.52 -2.70 -0.53
C ARG A 89 8.07 -2.50 0.88
N CYS A 90 9.00 -3.35 1.32
CA CYS A 90 9.56 -3.28 2.66
C CYS A 90 11.09 -3.42 2.67
N HIS A 91 11.63 -4.53 2.14
CA HIS A 91 13.08 -4.83 2.12
C HIS A 91 13.56 -5.19 0.71
N GLY A 92 12.79 -4.75 -0.29
CA GLY A 92 12.86 -5.11 -1.70
C GLY A 92 14.19 -4.80 -2.36
#